data_AF-A0A380ZS13-F1
#
_entry.id   AF-A0A380ZS13-F1
#
_cell.length_a   1.000
_cell.length_b   1.000
_cell.length_c   1.000
_cell.angle_alpha   90.00
_cell.angle_beta   90.00
_cell.angle_gamma   90.00
#
_symmetry.space_group_name_H-M   'P 1'
#
loop_
_entity.id
_entity.type
_entity.pdbx_description
1 polymer ?
#
loop_
_entity_poly.entity_id
_entity_poly.type
_entity_poly.pdbx_seq_one_letter_code
_entity_poly.pdbx_strand_id
1 'polypeptide(L)'
;MLHFKIINNPTEEDVISFFKRYGVYSDKDGIHTVLNTTDEDYLDLIEMFEGFFTIFNLIKNPEDFDVDKYFYEQTFSDFIKWLFCIKNKNLPVYPPITIAHMIEVVKRKEWFEPE
;
A
#
# COMPACT_ATOMS: atom_id res chain seq x y z
N MET A 1 11.91 14.86 0.03
CA MET A 1 12.86 13.73 0.19
C MET A 1 12.97 13.40 1.66
N LEU A 2 12.14 12.48 2.15
CA LEU A 2 12.24 11.96 3.50
C LEU A 2 13.47 11.03 3.55
N HIS A 3 14.49 11.40 4.34
CA HIS A 3 15.67 10.55 4.56
C HIS A 3 15.26 9.39 5.47
N PHE A 4 14.85 8.28 4.87
CA PHE A 4 14.57 7.09 5.63
C PHE A 4 15.84 6.25 5.86
N LYS A 5 16.00 5.78 7.10
CA LYS A 5 17.08 4.87 7.48
C LYS A 5 16.64 3.44 7.23
N ILE A 6 17.46 2.66 6.52
CA ILE A 6 17.21 1.23 6.28
C ILE A 6 17.16 0.46 7.61
N ILE A 7 16.17 -0.43 7.74
CA ILE A 7 15.96 -1.29 8.91
C ILE A 7 16.36 -2.73 8.54
N ASN A 8 17.47 -3.20 9.11
CA ASN A 8 18.03 -4.52 8.76
C ASN A 8 17.37 -5.71 9.47
N ASN A 9 16.76 -5.47 10.64
CA ASN A 9 16.06 -6.48 11.46
C ASN A 9 14.68 -5.93 11.88
N PRO A 10 13.74 -5.83 10.92
CA PRO A 10 12.44 -5.25 11.18
C PRO A 10 11.56 -6.14 12.05
N THR A 11 10.76 -5.50 12.89
CA THR A 11 9.71 -6.10 13.71
C THR A 11 8.33 -5.79 13.11
N GLU A 12 7.29 -6.49 13.59
CA GLU A 12 5.91 -6.18 13.19
C GLU A 12 5.53 -4.73 13.54
N GLU A 13 6.02 -4.21 14.67
CA GLU A 13 5.76 -2.83 15.10
C GLU A 13 6.44 -1.79 14.17
N ASP A 14 7.59 -2.12 13.56
CA ASP A 14 8.23 -1.24 12.58
C ASP A 14 7.36 -1.09 11.32
N VAL A 15 6.76 -2.19 10.87
CA VAL A 15 5.82 -2.20 9.73
C VAL A 15 4.55 -1.42 10.05
N ILE A 16 3.96 -1.66 11.23
CA ILE A 16 2.78 -0.92 11.69
C ILE A 16 3.09 0.58 11.82
N SER A 17 4.24 0.92 12.42
CA SER A 17 4.68 2.31 12.59
C SER A 17 4.92 3.02 11.26
N PHE A 18 5.39 2.30 10.24
CA PHE A 18 5.51 2.84 8.89
C PHE A 18 4.14 3.28 8.36
N PHE A 19 3.15 2.39 8.35
CA PHE A 19 1.82 2.70 7.82
C PHE A 19 1.06 3.73 8.66
N LYS A 20 1.29 3.78 9.99
CA LYS A 20 0.77 4.87 10.84
C LYS A 20 1.28 6.24 10.43
N ARG A 21 2.54 6.36 9.98
CA ARG A 21 3.12 7.65 9.53
C ARG A 21 2.52 8.14 8.22
N TYR A 22 2.12 7.22 7.35
CA TYR A 22 1.40 7.53 6.11
C TYR A 22 -0.10 7.76 6.33
N GLY A 23 -0.63 7.50 7.54
CA GLY A 23 -2.04 7.78 7.86
C GLY A 23 -3.03 6.71 7.36
N VAL A 24 -2.54 5.62 6.76
CA VAL A 24 -3.38 4.54 6.22
C VAL A 24 -3.77 3.48 7.24
N TYR A 25 -3.13 3.45 8.42
CA TYR A 25 -3.43 2.47 9.48
C TYR A 25 -4.78 2.75 10.17
N SER A 26 -5.66 1.75 10.27
CA SER A 26 -6.91 1.81 11.04
C SER A 26 -6.73 1.17 12.41
N ASP A 27 -6.90 1.92 13.50
CA ASP A 27 -6.89 1.36 14.86
C ASP A 27 -8.00 0.32 15.08
N LYS A 28 -9.09 0.41 14.32
CA LYS A 28 -10.20 -0.53 14.39
C LYS A 28 -9.85 -1.88 13.75
N ASP A 29 -9.19 -1.85 12.59
CA ASP A 29 -8.94 -3.04 11.77
C ASP A 29 -7.54 -3.62 12.03
N GLY A 30 -6.63 -2.83 12.61
CA GLY A 30 -5.28 -3.24 12.99
C GLY A 30 -4.50 -3.81 11.80
N ILE A 31 -3.91 -4.99 11.96
CA ILE A 31 -3.17 -5.67 10.89
C ILE A 31 -4.05 -6.09 9.70
N HIS A 32 -5.38 -6.11 9.86
CA HIS A 32 -6.32 -6.41 8.78
C HIS A 32 -6.72 -5.17 7.96
N THR A 33 -6.13 -4.02 8.26
CA THR A 33 -6.30 -2.81 7.44
C THR A 33 -5.89 -3.10 6.00
N VAL A 34 -6.81 -2.83 5.06
CA VAL A 34 -6.61 -3.02 3.62
C VAL A 34 -6.05 -1.73 3.02
N LEU A 35 -4.92 -1.85 2.33
CA LEU A 35 -4.17 -0.73 1.76
C LEU A 35 -4.63 -0.38 0.35
N ASN A 36 -5.06 -1.36 -0.45
CA ASN A 36 -5.51 -1.13 -1.83
C ASN A 36 -6.99 -0.77 -1.98
N THR A 37 -7.58 -0.21 -0.91
CA THR A 37 -8.92 0.38 -0.91
C THR A 37 -8.90 1.86 -0.55
N THR A 38 -7.72 2.45 -0.39
CA THR A 38 -7.58 3.83 0.06
C THR A 38 -7.94 4.82 -1.04
N ASP A 39 -8.67 5.88 -0.69
CA ASP A 39 -8.90 7.06 -1.55
C ASP A 39 -7.65 7.98 -1.62
N GLU A 40 -6.45 7.44 -1.42
CA GLU A 40 -5.21 8.22 -1.48
C GLU A 40 -4.89 8.67 -2.90
N ASP A 41 -4.16 9.78 -3.01
CA ASP A 41 -3.60 10.19 -4.28
C ASP A 41 -2.67 9.08 -4.79
N TYR A 42 -2.75 8.80 -6.08
CA TYR A 42 -1.94 7.77 -6.73
C TYR A 42 -0.44 8.01 -6.53
N LEU A 43 0.00 9.28 -6.47
CA LEU A 43 1.39 9.63 -6.18
C LEU A 43 1.79 9.31 -4.73
N ASP A 44 0.89 9.51 -3.77
CA ASP A 44 1.12 9.18 -2.36
C ASP A 44 1.25 7.65 -2.18
N LEU A 45 0.46 6.88 -2.93
CA LEU A 45 0.55 5.42 -2.97
C LEU A 45 1.90 4.95 -3.51
N ILE A 46 2.38 5.52 -4.63
CA ILE A 46 3.71 5.19 -5.17
C ILE A 46 4.79 5.51 -4.14
N GLU A 47 4.79 6.71 -3.56
CA GLU A 47 5.79 7.12 -2.56
C GLU A 47 5.77 6.19 -1.33
N MET A 48 4.58 5.80 -0.88
CA MET A 48 4.42 4.87 0.24
C MET A 48 5.03 3.50 -0.07
N PHE A 49 4.74 2.89 -1.23
CA PHE A 49 5.27 1.56 -1.56
C PHE A 49 6.78 1.58 -1.85
N GLU A 50 7.26 2.58 -2.59
CA GLU A 50 8.70 2.76 -2.82
C GLU A 50 9.46 2.95 -1.50
N GLY A 51 8.92 3.79 -0.61
CA GLY A 51 9.45 4.02 0.72
C GLY A 51 9.47 2.74 1.55
N PHE A 52 8.40 1.94 1.49
CA PHE A 52 8.32 0.67 2.19
C PHE A 52 9.42 -0.31 1.73
N PHE A 53 9.50 -0.57 0.43
CA PHE A 53 10.48 -1.51 -0.12
C PHE A 53 11.92 -1.05 0.12
N THR A 54 12.18 0.26 0.11
CA THR A 54 13.48 0.85 0.40
C THR A 54 13.86 0.68 1.88
N ILE A 55 12.97 1.05 2.80
CA ILE A 55 13.23 1.01 4.24
C ILE A 55 13.50 -0.41 4.72
N PHE A 56 12.72 -1.36 4.22
CA PHE A 56 12.82 -2.76 4.63
C PHE A 56 13.74 -3.59 3.72
N ASN A 57 14.36 -2.96 2.71
CA ASN A 57 15.32 -3.57 1.79
C ASN A 57 14.79 -4.88 1.17
N LEU A 58 13.61 -4.81 0.57
CA LEU A 58 12.83 -5.98 0.11
C LEU A 58 13.00 -6.28 -1.37
N ILE A 59 13.22 -5.25 -2.19
CA ILE A 59 13.36 -5.35 -3.64
C ILE A 59 14.57 -4.54 -4.05
N LYS A 60 15.31 -5.04 -5.04
CA LYS A 60 16.52 -4.38 -5.55
C LYS A 60 16.22 -3.02 -6.20
N ASN A 61 15.09 -2.94 -6.89
CA ASN A 61 14.57 -1.75 -7.55
C ASN A 61 13.12 -1.52 -7.09
N PRO A 62 12.89 -0.75 -6.01
CA PRO A 62 11.54 -0.41 -5.53
C PRO A 62 10.64 0.24 -6.59
N GLU A 63 11.23 1.02 -7.50
CA GLU A 63 10.57 1.70 -8.62
C GLU A 63 10.00 0.73 -9.68
N ASP A 64 10.42 -0.54 -9.69
CA ASP A 64 9.91 -1.57 -10.60
C ASP A 64 8.60 -2.21 -10.07
N PHE A 65 8.12 -1.81 -8.89
CA PHE A 65 6.87 -2.33 -8.34
C PHE A 65 5.66 -1.76 -9.08
N ASP A 66 4.93 -2.64 -9.76
CA ASP A 66 3.73 -2.29 -10.53
C ASP A 66 2.54 -2.00 -9.59
N VAL A 67 2.37 -0.73 -9.21
CA VAL A 67 1.26 -0.24 -8.39
C VAL A 67 -0.07 -0.40 -9.13
N ASP A 68 -0.10 -0.19 -10.45
CA ASP A 68 -1.32 -0.29 -11.28
C ASP A 68 -1.93 -1.69 -11.27
N LYS A 69 -1.09 -2.71 -11.04
CA LYS A 69 -1.55 -4.08 -10.89
C LYS A 69 -2.42 -4.30 -9.65
N TYR A 70 -2.23 -3.54 -8.58
CA TYR A 70 -2.89 -3.79 -7.29
C TYR A 70 -3.81 -2.67 -6.82
N PHE A 71 -3.65 -1.47 -7.37
CA PHE A 71 -4.38 -0.27 -6.99
C PHE A 71 -5.24 0.20 -8.16
N TYR A 72 -6.46 0.61 -7.85
CA TYR A 72 -7.33 1.21 -8.85
C TYR A 72 -6.92 2.66 -9.06
N GLU A 73 -6.36 2.98 -10.23
CA GLU A 73 -6.14 4.37 -10.63
C GLU A 73 -7.51 5.07 -10.77
N GLN A 74 -7.80 6.02 -9.89
CA GLN A 74 -9.02 6.82 -10.00
C GLN A 74 -8.91 7.71 -11.25
N THR A 75 -9.64 7.34 -12.30
CA THR A 75 -9.64 8.13 -13.54
C THR A 75 -10.53 9.37 -13.42
N PHE A 76 -10.34 10.35 -14.31
CA PHE A 76 -11.25 11.50 -14.42
C PHE A 76 -12.73 11.08 -14.60
N SER A 77 -12.97 9.92 -15.24
CA SER A 77 -14.30 9.33 -15.39
C SER A 77 -14.91 8.95 -14.03
N ASP A 78 -14.08 8.50 -13.09
CA ASP A 78 -14.54 8.09 -11.76
C ASP A 78 -14.80 9.29 -10.86
N PHE A 79 -14.04 10.37 -11.01
CA PHE A 79 -14.34 11.67 -10.41
C PHE A 79 -15.69 12.22 -10.87
N ILE A 80 -15.99 12.14 -12.18
CA ILE A 80 -17.30 12.54 -12.72
C ILE A 80 -18.41 11.64 -12.16
N LYS A 81 -18.22 10.32 -12.11
CA LYS A 81 -19.22 9.40 -11.53
C LYS A 81 -19.45 9.69 -10.05
N TRP A 82 -18.41 10.02 -9.28
CA TRP A 82 -18.51 10.44 -7.88
C TRP A 82 -19.31 11.74 -7.73
N LEU A 83 -19.03 12.77 -8.54
CA LEU A 83 -19.80 14.01 -8.61
C LEU A 83 -21.30 13.78 -8.85
N PHE A 84 -21.64 12.75 -9.62
CA PHE A 84 -23.03 12.37 -9.91
C PHE A 84 -23.58 11.25 -8.99
N CYS A 85 -22.87 10.88 -7.91
CA CYS A 85 -23.25 9.79 -7.00
C CYS A 85 -23.51 8.44 -7.69
N ILE A 86 -22.90 8.21 -8.84
CA ILE A 86 -23.02 6.97 -9.60
C ILE A 86 -22.05 5.96 -8.98
N LYS A 87 -22.59 4.96 -8.27
CA LYS A 87 -21.79 3.85 -7.75
C LYS A 87 -21.13 3.08 -8.90
N ASN A 88 -19.81 3.07 -8.95
CA ASN A 88 -19.03 2.20 -9.83
C ASN A 88 -19.15 0.75 -9.33
N LYS A 89 -20.04 -0.03 -9.95
CA LYS A 89 -20.26 -1.44 -9.59
C LYS A 89 -19.21 -2.40 -10.14
N ASN A 90 -18.28 -1.91 -10.98
CA ASN A 90 -17.35 -2.72 -11.75
C ASN A 90 -15.88 -2.40 -11.44
N LEU A 91 -15.58 -1.90 -10.23
CA LEU A 91 -14.17 -1.79 -9.84
C LEU A 91 -13.55 -3.19 -9.83
N PRO A 92 -12.37 -3.38 -10.43
CA PRO A 92 -11.65 -4.64 -10.35
C PRO A 92 -11.47 -5.02 -8.88
N VAL A 93 -11.84 -6.26 -8.55
CA VAL A 93 -11.64 -6.82 -7.22
C VAL A 93 -10.21 -7.36 -7.19
N TYR A 94 -9.28 -6.53 -6.72
CA TYR A 94 -7.93 -6.97 -6.45
C TYR A 94 -7.89 -7.76 -5.14
N PRO A 95 -6.99 -8.76 -5.01
CA PRO A 95 -6.77 -9.40 -3.72
C PRO A 95 -6.34 -8.33 -2.70
N PRO A 96 -6.84 -8.38 -1.46
CA PRO A 96 -6.61 -7.32 -0.49
C PRO A 96 -5.16 -7.32 -0.01
N ILE A 97 -4.44 -6.21 -0.27
CA ILE A 97 -3.13 -6.00 0.34
C ILE A 97 -3.38 -5.49 1.77
N THR A 98 -3.12 -6.32 2.76
CA THR A 98 -3.28 -5.96 4.18
C THR A 98 -1.95 -5.64 4.85
N ILE A 99 -1.98 -4.96 5.98
CA ILE A 99 -0.77 -4.78 6.81
C ILE A 99 -0.20 -6.14 7.25
N ALA A 100 -1.04 -7.14 7.51
CA ALA A 100 -0.61 -8.50 7.77
C ALA A 100 0.18 -9.10 6.60
N HIS A 101 -0.28 -8.88 5.36
CA HIS A 101 0.48 -9.27 4.17
C HIS A 101 1.84 -8.57 4.11
N MET A 102 1.88 -7.26 4.38
CA MET A 102 3.14 -6.49 4.39
C MET A 102 4.11 -6.94 5.47
N ILE A 103 3.61 -7.36 6.65
CA ILE A 103 4.43 -7.99 7.70
C ILE A 103 5.06 -9.28 7.19
N GLU A 104 4.30 -10.13 6.49
CA GLU A 104 4.82 -11.38 5.93
C GLU A 104 5.84 -11.15 4.81
N VAL A 105 5.62 -10.17 3.94
CA VAL A 105 6.59 -9.74 2.92
C VAL A 105 7.92 -9.36 3.58
N VAL A 106 7.86 -8.61 4.69
CA VAL A 106 9.05 -8.22 5.45
C VAL A 106 9.74 -9.40 6.12
N LYS A 107 8.97 -10.33 6.70
CA LYS A 107 9.52 -11.55 7.32
C LYS A 107 10.23 -12.43 6.30
N ARG A 108 9.66 -12.58 5.11
CA ARG A 108 10.22 -13.38 4.01
C ARG A 108 11.34 -12.65 3.25
N LYS A 109 11.40 -11.32 3.39
CA LYS A 109 12.32 -10.42 2.67
C LYS A 109 12.13 -10.48 1.16
N GLU A 110 10.91 -10.76 0.71
CA GLU A 110 10.54 -10.82 -0.70
C GLU A 110 9.06 -10.50 -0.86
N TRP A 111 8.72 -9.86 -1.98
CA TRP A 111 7.33 -9.67 -2.38
C TRP A 111 6.73 -10.99 -2.87
N PHE A 112 5.48 -11.24 -2.51
CA PHE A 112 4.68 -12.33 -3.05
C PHE A 112 3.24 -11.85 -3.24
N GLU A 113 2.47 -12.53 -4.11
CA GLU A 113 1.11 -12.10 -4.42
C GLU A 113 0.19 -12.20 -3.18
N PRO A 114 -0.69 -11.21 -2.95
CA PRO A 114 -1.73 -11.31 -1.94
C PRO A 114 -2.76 -12.39 -2.32
N GLU A 115 -3.18 -13.18 -1.33
CA GLU A 115 -4.22 -14.24 -1.45
C GLU A 115 -5.63 -13.74 -1.13
#